data_AF-A0A9E1Y845-F1
#
_entry.id   AF-A0A9E1Y845-F1
#
_cell.length_a   1.000
_cell.length_b   1.000
_cell.length_c   1.000
_cell.angle_alpha   90.00
_cell.angle_beta   90.00
_cell.angle_gamma   90.00
#
_symmetry.space_group_name_H-M   'P 1'
#
loop_
_entity.id
_entity.type
_entity.pdbx_description
1 polymer ?
#
loop_
_entity_poly.entity_id
_entity_poly.type
_entity_poly.pdbx_seq_one_letter_code
_entity_poly.pdbx_strand_id
1 'polypeptide(L)'
;MHTHNKAPDRQGNGASSITTFLTESQFKPHAAMVTGEIMTFNYTTNNPQLLSSPQCLALFLNHNSTESSRLLAIEEIMEMALKPQYKDKKDAYALAPQTSGIKTKSKVANWNKMTCLWIDIDSGNRTLEDIKQQLDWLSLGCYLIYATHSSTSTDKRWRVLIPLQKPLPCSQWVDIQEALQILLHGDTSATRIQQILYAPNRGQHYEYYYQDGMAFDTIPGQIQATIDELKAKRKLIHQGITARLQAMPAIGNGFGIADANNSLDTQVLLKLYGYQRKGRKWLSPNSKSGTPGLIAFNDGRWFSHHSGDAGIGLSVDGGQCGDAFDLYAYYEHDGDSRKSLAMLCRDLDSEGQKRRQFEFMKNKKVVA
;
A
#
# COMPACT_ATOMS: atom_id res chain seq x y z
N MET A 1 1.75 74.02 35.16
CA MET A 1 0.91 73.16 36.01
C MET A 1 1.52 71.76 35.94
N HIS A 2 2.49 71.44 36.80
CA HIS A 2 2.31 70.86 38.15
C HIS A 2 1.62 69.48 38.08
N THR A 3 2.09 68.37 38.65
CA THR A 3 3.27 67.92 39.42
C THR A 3 2.94 66.45 39.78
N HIS A 4 3.82 65.43 39.73
CA HIS A 4 4.70 64.92 40.81
C HIS A 4 5.26 63.56 40.30
N ASN A 5 6.56 63.28 40.26
CA ASN A 5 7.54 62.99 41.33
C ASN A 5 7.25 61.73 42.18
N LYS A 6 7.97 60.62 41.94
CA LYS A 6 8.92 59.95 42.86
C LYS A 6 9.16 58.46 42.51
N ALA A 7 10.44 58.09 42.39
CA ALA A 7 10.98 56.76 42.68
C ALA A 7 11.24 56.61 44.21
N PRO A 8 11.54 55.42 44.78
CA PRO A 8 12.88 54.80 44.64
C PRO A 8 12.99 53.24 44.73
N ASP A 9 14.15 52.72 44.29
CA ASP A 9 15.01 51.60 44.80
C ASP A 9 14.41 50.19 45.12
N ARG A 10 15.06 49.03 44.88
CA ARG A 10 16.48 48.63 44.67
C ARG A 10 16.62 47.12 44.33
N GLN A 11 17.76 46.76 43.71
CA GLN A 11 18.53 45.47 43.73
C GLN A 11 17.91 44.22 43.04
N GLY A 12 18.62 43.39 42.25
CA GLY A 12 20.03 43.26 41.88
C GLY A 12 20.27 41.98 41.03
N ASN A 13 21.48 41.85 40.46
CA ASN A 13 22.11 40.68 39.77
C ASN A 13 21.56 40.33 38.37
N GLY A 14 22.32 40.43 37.26
CA GLY A 14 23.61 39.77 36.95
C GLY A 14 23.31 38.34 36.46
N ALA A 15 23.67 37.81 35.28
CA ALA A 15 24.74 38.07 34.33
C ALA A 15 24.28 37.52 32.94
N SER A 16 24.40 38.30 31.87
CA SER A 16 25.43 38.24 30.81
C SER A 16 25.13 37.26 29.66
N SER A 17 24.53 37.81 28.60
CA SER A 17 24.51 37.24 27.26
C SER A 17 25.92 37.21 26.68
N ILE A 18 26.33 36.08 26.12
CA ILE A 18 27.51 36.00 25.26
C ILE A 18 27.03 35.63 23.85
N THR A 19 26.92 36.67 23.03
CA THR A 19 27.00 36.58 21.57
C THR A 19 28.46 36.40 21.21
N THR A 20 28.83 35.38 20.46
CA THR A 20 30.16 35.29 19.84
C THR A 20 29.99 35.05 18.35
N PHE A 21 30.35 36.06 17.57
CA PHE A 21 30.62 35.98 16.15
C PHE A 21 31.92 35.19 15.94
N LEU A 22 31.93 34.22 15.03
CA LEU A 22 33.15 33.60 14.53
C LEU A 22 33.22 33.77 13.01
N THR A 23 34.36 34.28 12.58
CA THR A 23 34.74 34.71 11.23
C THR A 23 35.00 33.53 10.29
N GLU A 24 34.71 33.75 9.00
CA GLU A 24 35.09 32.88 7.89
C GLU A 24 36.62 32.75 7.78
N SER A 25 37.17 31.56 8.05
CA SER A 25 38.16 30.92 7.16
C SER A 25 38.47 29.50 7.64
N GLN A 26 38.78 28.63 6.68
CA GLN A 26 39.31 27.26 6.77
C GLN A 26 38.27 26.11 6.66
N PHE A 27 37.97 25.80 5.40
CA PHE A 27 37.43 24.53 4.91
C PHE A 27 38.32 23.32 5.27
N LYS A 28 37.75 22.28 5.91
CA LYS A 28 37.76 20.82 5.54
C LYS A 28 37.31 19.89 6.70
N PRO A 29 36.85 18.67 6.40
CA PRO A 29 35.48 18.17 6.63
C PRO A 29 35.19 17.74 8.09
N HIS A 30 33.97 18.00 8.55
CA HIS A 30 33.49 17.57 9.87
C HIS A 30 33.08 16.10 9.83
N ALA A 31 33.89 15.24 10.46
CA ALA A 31 33.40 14.01 11.07
C ALA A 31 32.50 14.44 12.24
N ALA A 32 31.20 14.16 12.17
CA ALA A 32 30.31 14.43 13.29
C ALA A 32 30.72 13.55 14.47
N MET A 33 31.25 14.21 15.49
CA MET A 33 31.62 13.60 16.76
C MET A 33 30.38 13.02 17.43
N VAL A 34 30.54 11.77 17.84
CA VAL A 34 29.73 11.08 18.84
C VAL A 34 29.85 11.84 20.15
N THR A 35 28.80 12.51 20.59
CA THR A 35 28.62 12.91 21.99
C THR A 35 27.15 12.75 22.38
N GLY A 36 26.87 11.68 23.11
CA GLY A 36 25.57 11.35 23.68
C GLY A 36 25.67 9.99 24.34
N GLU A 37 26.02 9.99 25.62
CA GLU A 37 26.06 8.89 26.59
C GLU A 37 25.91 7.45 26.07
N ILE A 38 27.00 6.68 26.18
CA ILE A 38 26.95 5.22 26.09
C ILE A 38 26.19 4.70 27.32
N MET A 39 24.87 4.50 27.17
CA MET A 39 24.11 3.63 28.07
C MET A 39 24.56 2.19 27.81
N THR A 40 25.60 1.75 28.53
CA THR A 40 25.95 0.35 28.64
C THR A 40 24.87 -0.34 29.47
N PHE A 41 23.91 -1.00 28.81
CA PHE A 41 23.03 -1.94 29.49
C PHE A 41 23.81 -3.19 29.88
N ASN A 42 24.38 -3.18 31.09
CA ASN A 42 24.80 -4.40 31.76
C ASN A 42 23.56 -5.19 32.16
N TYR A 43 23.16 -6.15 31.33
CA TYR A 43 22.21 -7.19 31.73
C TYR A 43 22.86 -8.10 32.77
N THR A 44 22.84 -7.69 34.03
CA THR A 44 22.93 -8.62 35.17
C THR A 44 21.51 -9.02 35.52
N THR A 45 20.99 -10.03 34.80
CA THR A 45 19.66 -10.58 35.04
C THR A 45 19.70 -11.48 36.28
N ASN A 46 19.42 -10.92 37.45
CA ASN A 46 18.97 -11.67 38.63
C ASN A 46 17.43 -11.69 38.73
N ASN A 47 16.72 -11.71 37.60
CA ASN A 47 15.26 -11.80 37.60
C ASN A 47 14.76 -12.81 36.54
N PRO A 48 14.26 -14.00 36.95
CA PRO A 48 13.95 -15.10 36.04
C PRO A 48 12.60 -14.98 35.29
N GLN A 49 12.09 -13.77 35.03
CA GLN A 49 10.80 -13.55 34.34
C GLN A 49 10.82 -12.42 33.29
N LEU A 50 11.89 -12.27 32.50
CA LEU A 50 11.75 -11.53 31.23
C LEU A 50 10.98 -12.43 30.25
N LEU A 51 9.66 -12.21 30.11
CA LEU A 51 8.94 -12.70 28.93
C LEU A 51 9.66 -12.13 27.69
N SER A 52 10.14 -13.00 26.80
CA SER A 52 10.71 -12.57 25.53
C SER A 52 9.71 -11.69 24.77
N SER A 53 10.14 -10.52 24.30
CA SER A 53 9.33 -9.65 23.45
C SER A 53 8.72 -10.41 22.27
N PRO A 54 7.48 -10.08 21.85
CA PRO A 54 6.81 -10.80 20.79
C PRO A 54 7.55 -10.63 19.45
N GLN A 55 7.72 -11.73 18.73
CA GLN A 55 8.33 -11.72 17.41
C GLN A 55 7.44 -10.98 16.41
N CYS A 56 8.01 -9.98 15.72
CA CYS A 56 7.26 -9.08 14.86
C CYS A 56 7.68 -9.12 13.37
N LEU A 57 8.85 -9.68 13.03
CA LEU A 57 9.29 -9.83 11.64
C LEU A 57 9.87 -11.23 11.37
N ALA A 58 9.77 -11.68 10.13
CA ALA A 58 10.50 -12.86 9.65
C ALA A 58 11.76 -12.43 8.87
N LEU A 59 12.93 -12.94 9.26
CA LEU A 59 14.22 -12.66 8.63
C LEU A 59 14.52 -13.69 7.53
N PHE A 60 14.95 -13.21 6.38
CA PHE A 60 15.41 -14.02 5.26
C PHE A 60 16.89 -13.71 5.01
N LEU A 61 17.68 -14.74 4.69
CA LEU A 61 19.13 -14.58 4.43
C LEU A 61 19.39 -13.60 3.27
N ASN A 62 18.47 -13.51 2.32
CA ASN A 62 18.44 -12.48 1.29
C ASN A 62 17.05 -12.47 0.60
N HIS A 63 16.89 -11.56 -0.36
CA HIS A 63 15.65 -11.43 -1.14
C HIS A 63 15.35 -12.64 -2.05
N ASN A 64 16.29 -13.57 -2.27
CA ASN A 64 16.08 -14.80 -3.04
C ASN A 64 15.65 -15.99 -2.17
N SER A 65 15.88 -15.93 -0.85
CA SER A 65 15.53 -17.02 0.08
C SER A 65 14.02 -17.26 0.11
N THR A 66 13.55 -18.49 -0.10
CA THR A 66 12.10 -18.79 -0.15
C THR A 66 11.44 -18.86 1.22
N GLU A 67 12.23 -19.20 2.24
CA GLU A 67 11.82 -19.34 3.63
C GLU A 67 12.67 -18.47 4.55
N SER A 68 12.08 -18.08 5.68
CA SER A 68 12.77 -17.31 6.71
C SER A 68 13.77 -18.17 7.47
N SER A 69 14.95 -17.63 7.78
CA SER A 69 15.93 -18.28 8.64
C SER A 69 15.51 -18.28 10.11
N ARG A 70 14.89 -17.20 10.57
CA ARG A 70 14.34 -17.07 11.92
C ARG A 70 13.35 -15.91 12.01
N LEU A 71 12.64 -15.85 13.12
CA LEU A 71 11.77 -14.73 13.48
C LEU A 71 12.52 -13.78 14.42
N LEU A 72 12.20 -12.49 14.36
CA LEU A 72 12.86 -11.42 15.10
C LEU A 72 11.86 -10.66 15.97
N ALA A 73 12.27 -10.34 17.20
CA ALA A 73 11.65 -9.31 18.01
C ALA A 73 12.13 -7.90 17.59
N ILE A 74 11.42 -6.85 18.01
CA ILE A 74 11.73 -5.48 17.58
C ILE A 74 13.13 -5.03 18.04
N GLU A 75 13.53 -5.45 19.22
CA GLU A 75 14.80 -5.13 19.86
C GLU A 75 15.98 -5.67 19.05
N GLU A 76 15.83 -6.85 18.44
CA GLU A 76 16.85 -7.43 17.57
C GLU A 76 17.02 -6.61 16.30
N ILE A 77 15.93 -6.05 15.76
CA ILE A 77 15.98 -5.20 14.56
C ILE A 77 16.54 -3.83 14.90
N MET A 78 16.26 -3.31 16.10
CA MET A 78 16.91 -2.10 16.62
C MET A 78 18.42 -2.31 16.79
N GLU A 79 18.85 -3.47 17.31
CA GLU A 79 20.28 -3.82 17.37
C GLU A 79 20.88 -3.93 15.96
N MET A 80 20.16 -4.50 14.99
CA MET A 80 20.59 -4.49 13.59
C MET A 80 20.69 -3.06 13.03
N ALA A 81 19.86 -2.11 13.48
CA ALA A 81 19.97 -0.72 13.04
C ALA A 81 21.19 0.00 13.62
N LEU A 82 21.51 -0.28 14.89
CA LEU A 82 22.72 0.18 15.58
C LEU A 82 23.99 -0.44 14.96
N LYS A 83 23.94 -1.72 14.60
CA LYS A 83 25.02 -2.50 13.99
C LYS A 83 24.60 -2.98 12.58
N PRO A 84 24.44 -2.06 11.61
CA PRO A 84 23.94 -2.41 10.30
C PRO A 84 24.90 -3.33 9.55
N GLN A 85 24.31 -4.15 8.67
CA GLN A 85 25.09 -4.89 7.69
C GLN A 85 25.87 -3.92 6.79
N TYR A 86 26.95 -4.41 6.19
CA TYR A 86 27.65 -3.73 5.11
C TYR A 86 27.89 -4.73 3.98
N LYS A 87 26.81 -5.04 3.27
CA LYS A 87 26.77 -6.02 2.17
C LYS A 87 26.24 -5.37 0.89
N ASP A 88 26.60 -5.96 -0.24
CA ASP A 88 25.89 -5.70 -1.49
C ASP A 88 24.39 -5.95 -1.31
N LYS A 89 23.57 -5.14 -1.98
CA LYS A 89 22.10 -5.21 -1.87
C LYS A 89 21.54 -6.62 -2.10
N LYS A 90 22.16 -7.41 -2.97
CA LYS A 90 21.71 -8.77 -3.29
C LYS A 90 21.89 -9.76 -2.13
N ASP A 91 22.88 -9.53 -1.28
CA ASP A 91 23.29 -10.41 -0.16
C ASP A 91 22.81 -9.91 1.20
N ALA A 92 22.24 -8.70 1.23
CA ALA A 92 21.64 -8.12 2.41
C ALA A 92 20.40 -8.90 2.86
N TYR A 93 20.26 -9.06 4.19
CA TYR A 93 19.07 -9.67 4.75
C TYR A 93 17.79 -8.93 4.35
N ALA A 94 16.71 -9.70 4.22
CA ALA A 94 15.38 -9.16 3.99
C ALA A 94 14.45 -9.50 5.17
N LEU A 95 13.43 -8.68 5.37
CA LEU A 95 12.43 -8.81 6.43
C LEU A 95 11.05 -8.92 5.78
N ALA A 96 10.16 -9.70 6.38
CA ALA A 96 8.73 -9.65 6.09
C ALA A 96 7.95 -9.12 7.31
N PRO A 97 6.93 -8.26 7.11
CA PRO A 97 6.11 -7.64 8.17
C PRO A 97 5.12 -8.61 8.86
N GLN A 98 5.43 -9.90 8.82
CA GLN A 98 4.57 -11.02 9.21
C GLN A 98 5.43 -12.25 9.52
N THR A 99 4.89 -13.21 10.26
CA THR A 99 5.65 -14.32 10.88
C THR A 99 5.42 -15.70 10.29
N SER A 100 4.72 -15.83 9.14
CA SER A 100 4.51 -17.13 8.46
C SER A 100 5.80 -17.76 7.92
N GLY A 101 6.89 -17.01 7.85
CA GLY A 101 8.17 -17.44 7.29
C GLY A 101 8.19 -17.63 5.78
N ILE A 102 7.09 -17.33 5.07
CA ILE A 102 6.98 -17.46 3.61
C ILE A 102 6.52 -16.12 3.02
N LYS A 103 7.07 -15.76 1.86
CA LYS A 103 6.78 -14.48 1.16
C LYS A 103 5.95 -14.62 -0.12
N THR A 104 5.09 -15.63 -0.18
CA THR A 104 4.11 -15.79 -1.29
C THR A 104 2.76 -15.21 -0.89
N LYS A 105 2.08 -14.53 -1.83
CA LYS A 105 0.79 -13.87 -1.56
C LYS A 105 -0.24 -14.82 -0.94
N SER A 106 -0.36 -16.03 -1.49
CA SER A 106 -1.34 -17.02 -1.02
C SER A 106 -1.06 -17.48 0.41
N LYS A 107 0.20 -17.77 0.75
CA LYS A 107 0.55 -18.21 2.11
C LYS A 107 0.35 -17.09 3.12
N VAL A 108 0.75 -15.85 2.79
CA VAL A 108 0.54 -14.72 3.69
C VAL A 108 -0.95 -14.39 3.86
N ALA A 109 -1.73 -14.45 2.78
CA ALA A 109 -3.19 -14.26 2.86
C ALA A 109 -3.87 -15.33 3.73
N ASN A 110 -3.45 -16.59 3.62
CA ASN A 110 -3.96 -17.67 4.47
C ASN A 110 -3.49 -17.54 5.92
N TRP A 111 -2.27 -17.03 6.14
CA TRP A 111 -1.74 -16.76 7.47
C TRP A 111 -2.53 -15.65 8.18
N ASN A 112 -2.89 -14.61 7.44
CA ASN A 112 -3.80 -13.54 7.85
C ASN A 112 -3.42 -12.86 9.19
N LYS A 113 -2.13 -12.80 9.51
CA LYS A 113 -1.59 -12.19 10.73
C LYS A 113 -0.37 -11.35 10.37
N MET A 114 -0.58 -10.05 10.25
CA MET A 114 0.46 -9.04 10.04
C MET A 114 0.91 -8.50 11.40
N THR A 115 2.21 -8.34 11.62
CA THR A 115 2.80 -8.06 12.94
C THR A 115 3.60 -6.76 12.99
N CYS A 116 3.80 -6.10 11.85
CA CYS A 116 4.47 -4.81 11.76
C CYS A 116 3.89 -4.00 10.59
N LEU A 117 3.75 -2.68 10.76
CA LEU A 117 3.52 -1.74 9.66
C LEU A 117 4.86 -1.17 9.21
N TRP A 118 5.00 -0.80 7.94
CA TRP A 118 6.26 -0.26 7.45
C TRP A 118 6.10 0.72 6.30
N ILE A 119 7.07 1.62 6.14
CA ILE A 119 7.06 2.66 5.12
C ILE A 119 8.42 2.63 4.41
N ASP A 120 8.40 2.65 3.07
CA ASP A 120 9.60 2.81 2.22
C ASP A 120 9.56 4.23 1.64
N ILE A 121 10.47 5.09 2.07
CA ILE A 121 10.54 6.49 1.64
C ILE A 121 11.75 6.64 0.72
N ASP A 122 11.49 6.60 -0.59
CA ASP A 122 12.54 6.60 -1.63
C ASP A 122 12.80 7.98 -2.26
N SER A 123 12.08 9.03 -1.86
CA SER A 123 12.17 10.35 -2.48
C SER A 123 11.93 11.50 -1.49
N GLY A 124 12.14 12.73 -1.96
CA GLY A 124 11.93 13.96 -1.19
C GLY A 124 13.14 14.42 -0.37
N ASN A 125 14.20 13.61 -0.26
CA ASN A 125 15.43 13.92 0.48
C ASN A 125 15.16 14.45 1.91
N ARG A 126 14.12 13.91 2.54
CA ARG A 126 13.67 14.32 3.88
C ARG A 126 14.75 14.04 4.91
N THR A 127 14.88 14.91 5.91
CA THR A 127 15.78 14.66 7.03
C THR A 127 15.16 13.63 7.99
N LEU A 128 16.00 13.02 8.83
CA LEU A 128 15.54 12.14 9.91
C LEU A 128 14.55 12.87 10.83
N GLU A 129 14.81 14.15 11.11
CA GLU A 129 13.98 15.00 11.96
C GLU A 129 12.60 15.25 11.34
N ASP A 130 12.52 15.51 10.02
CA ASP A 130 11.23 15.69 9.33
C ASP A 130 10.34 14.44 9.43
N ILE A 131 10.95 13.24 9.44
CA ILE A 131 10.22 11.97 9.57
C ILE A 131 9.75 11.78 11.01
N LYS A 132 10.60 12.05 11.99
CA LYS A 132 10.23 12.00 13.42
C LYS A 132 9.06 12.91 13.73
N GLN A 133 9.14 14.18 13.34
CA GLN A 133 8.07 15.15 13.56
C GLN A 133 6.74 14.70 12.95
N GLN A 134 6.79 14.04 11.79
CA GLN A 134 5.57 13.51 11.18
C GLN A 134 5.02 12.28 11.92
N LEU A 135 5.86 11.37 12.38
CA LEU A 135 5.43 10.21 13.18
C LEU A 135 4.87 10.66 14.54
N ASP A 136 5.44 11.70 15.14
CA ASP A 136 4.97 12.31 16.38
C ASP A 136 3.60 13.00 16.17
N TRP A 137 3.42 13.71 15.04
CA TRP A 137 2.11 14.28 14.67
C TRP A 137 1.04 13.19 14.48
N LEU A 138 1.42 12.01 14.00
CA LEU A 138 0.55 10.83 13.91
C LEU A 138 0.33 10.14 15.26
N SER A 139 0.94 10.62 16.35
CA SER A 139 0.86 10.03 17.70
C SER A 139 1.33 8.57 17.76
N LEU A 140 2.38 8.23 16.99
CA LEU A 140 2.97 6.90 17.00
C LEU A 140 4.04 6.79 18.09
N GLY A 141 3.83 5.89 19.06
CA GLY A 141 4.67 5.81 20.26
C GLY A 141 5.88 4.87 20.16
N CYS A 142 5.89 3.93 19.21
CA CYS A 142 6.99 2.98 19.03
C CYS A 142 7.29 2.80 17.55
N TYR A 143 8.52 3.10 17.14
CA TYR A 143 8.96 2.95 15.76
C TYR A 143 10.48 2.90 15.62
N LEU A 144 10.96 2.36 14.51
CA LEU A 144 12.35 2.40 14.08
C LEU A 144 12.43 3.07 12.71
N ILE A 145 13.31 4.06 12.56
CA ILE A 145 13.68 4.71 11.31
C ILE A 145 15.13 4.31 10.99
N TYR A 146 15.41 3.92 9.75
CA TYR A 146 16.79 3.74 9.29
C TYR A 146 16.96 4.11 7.83
N ALA A 147 18.13 4.66 7.50
CA ALA A 147 18.50 4.96 6.13
C ALA A 147 18.64 3.68 5.30
N THR A 148 18.15 3.71 4.06
CA THR A 148 18.30 2.57 3.14
C THR A 148 19.73 2.48 2.60
N HIS A 149 20.13 1.31 2.11
CA HIS A 149 21.46 1.11 1.50
C HIS A 149 21.75 2.07 0.32
N SER A 150 20.72 2.51 -0.41
CA SER A 150 20.85 3.46 -1.52
C SER A 150 20.80 4.93 -1.08
N SER A 151 20.66 5.21 0.21
CA SER A 151 20.63 6.57 0.72
C SER A 151 21.98 7.26 0.54
N THR A 152 21.94 8.53 0.13
CA THR A 152 23.10 9.41 0.03
C THR A 152 22.82 10.72 0.79
N SER A 153 23.83 11.60 0.94
CA SER A 153 23.63 12.89 1.62
C SER A 153 22.68 13.83 0.87
N THR A 154 22.61 13.72 -0.46
CA THR A 154 21.77 14.55 -1.34
C THR A 154 20.48 13.87 -1.79
N ASP A 155 20.32 12.58 -1.50
CA ASP A 155 19.12 11.80 -1.77
C ASP A 155 18.89 10.84 -0.59
N LYS A 156 18.40 11.41 0.52
CA LYS A 156 18.10 10.66 1.74
C LYS A 156 16.85 9.81 1.55
N ARG A 157 16.99 8.52 1.84
CA ARG A 157 15.95 7.49 1.68
C ARG A 157 15.86 6.66 2.94
N TRP A 158 14.63 6.37 3.36
CA TRP A 158 14.37 5.86 4.70
C TRP A 158 13.44 4.67 4.68
N ARG A 159 13.56 3.83 5.71
CA ARG A 159 12.51 2.89 6.09
C ARG A 159 12.05 3.22 7.49
N VAL A 160 10.75 3.09 7.70
CA VAL A 160 10.12 3.18 9.02
C VAL A 160 9.46 1.84 9.32
N LEU A 161 9.67 1.30 10.52
CA LEU A 161 8.99 0.11 11.04
C LEU A 161 8.21 0.49 12.29
N ILE A 162 6.96 0.04 12.38
CA ILE A 162 6.06 0.31 13.49
C ILE A 162 5.55 -1.05 13.98
N PRO A 163 6.05 -1.58 15.12
CA PRO A 163 5.59 -2.84 15.65
C PRO A 163 4.13 -2.75 16.13
N LEU A 164 3.38 -3.83 15.91
CA LEU A 164 2.00 -3.96 16.38
C LEU A 164 1.98 -4.66 17.73
N GLN A 165 1.17 -4.18 18.66
CA GLN A 165 0.99 -4.87 19.96
C GLN A 165 0.32 -6.23 19.78
N LYS A 166 -0.61 -6.34 18.81
CA LYS A 166 -1.31 -7.57 18.44
C LYS A 166 -1.31 -7.73 16.93
N PRO A 167 -1.22 -8.96 16.40
CA PRO A 167 -1.32 -9.18 14.97
C PRO A 167 -2.65 -8.69 14.40
N LEU A 168 -2.60 -8.03 13.24
CA LEU A 168 -3.78 -7.58 12.51
C LEU A 168 -4.12 -8.53 11.36
N PRO A 169 -5.42 -8.74 11.05
CA PRO A 169 -5.83 -9.35 9.79
C PRO A 169 -5.28 -8.59 8.59
N CYS A 170 -4.98 -9.28 7.49
CA CYS A 170 -4.42 -8.68 6.29
C CYS A 170 -5.29 -7.52 5.75
N SER A 171 -6.62 -7.63 5.80
CA SER A 171 -7.53 -6.59 5.31
C SER A 171 -7.39 -5.28 6.10
N GLN A 172 -7.46 -5.37 7.44
CA GLN A 172 -7.31 -4.21 8.32
C GLN A 172 -5.90 -3.62 8.24
N TRP A 173 -4.88 -4.47 8.15
CA TRP A 173 -3.51 -4.03 7.95
C TRP A 173 -3.34 -3.27 6.64
N VAL A 174 -3.93 -3.73 5.52
CA VAL A 174 -3.86 -3.03 4.23
C VAL A 174 -4.47 -1.63 4.32
N ASP A 175 -5.62 -1.46 4.97
CA ASP A 175 -6.26 -0.15 5.14
C ASP A 175 -5.31 0.83 5.86
N ILE A 176 -4.72 0.41 6.98
CA ILE A 176 -3.77 1.23 7.76
C ILE A 176 -2.49 1.48 6.95
N GLN A 177 -1.97 0.45 6.29
CA GLN A 177 -0.74 0.50 5.52
C GLN A 177 -0.84 1.49 4.35
N GLU A 178 -1.97 1.51 3.64
CA GLU A 178 -2.26 2.47 2.57
C GLU A 178 -2.36 3.90 3.09
N ALA A 179 -3.08 4.11 4.20
CA ALA A 179 -3.17 5.43 4.83
C ALA A 179 -1.80 5.96 5.23
N LEU A 180 -0.95 5.11 5.83
CA LEU A 180 0.43 5.48 6.18
C LEU A 180 1.29 5.82 4.97
N GLN A 181 1.15 5.11 3.83
CA GLN A 181 1.92 5.47 2.63
C GLN A 181 1.53 6.85 2.09
N ILE A 182 0.25 7.22 2.16
CA ILE A 182 -0.20 8.56 1.75
C ILE A 182 0.36 9.62 2.69
N LEU A 183 0.17 9.41 4.00
CA LEU A 183 0.56 10.37 5.02
C LEU A 183 2.07 10.61 5.00
N LEU A 184 2.88 9.55 4.96
CA LEU A 184 4.35 9.64 5.02
C LEU A 184 5.03 9.77 3.65
N HIS A 185 4.26 9.87 2.56
CA HIS A 185 4.76 9.89 1.17
C HIS A 185 5.64 8.68 0.81
N GLY A 186 5.23 7.49 1.25
CA GLY A 186 5.95 6.24 1.00
C GLY A 186 5.50 5.49 -0.26
N ASP A 187 6.30 4.50 -0.65
CA ASP A 187 6.07 3.68 -1.84
C ASP A 187 4.85 2.75 -1.66
N THR A 188 3.92 2.82 -2.61
CA THR A 188 2.68 2.03 -2.58
C THR A 188 2.88 0.52 -2.67
N SER A 189 4.03 0.02 -3.13
CA SER A 189 4.36 -1.40 -3.17
C SER A 189 4.36 -2.04 -1.78
N ALA A 190 4.62 -1.25 -0.73
CA ALA A 190 4.58 -1.69 0.66
C ALA A 190 3.18 -2.08 1.16
N THR A 191 2.11 -1.73 0.43
CA THR A 191 0.73 -2.18 0.70
C THR A 191 0.48 -3.65 0.34
N ARG A 192 1.42 -4.30 -0.38
CA ARG A 192 1.28 -5.70 -0.77
C ARG A 192 1.69 -6.57 0.42
N ILE A 193 0.76 -7.36 0.96
CA ILE A 193 0.98 -8.22 2.14
C ILE A 193 2.21 -9.14 2.09
N GLN A 194 2.62 -9.57 0.89
CA GLN A 194 3.78 -10.45 0.71
C GLN A 194 5.10 -9.71 0.44
N GLN A 195 5.05 -8.39 0.39
CA GLN A 195 6.21 -7.57 0.11
C GLN A 195 7.24 -7.74 1.24
N ILE A 196 8.49 -7.93 0.83
CA ILE A 196 9.64 -7.90 1.73
C ILE A 196 10.31 -6.54 1.62
N LEU A 197 11.06 -6.21 2.67
CA LEU A 197 11.90 -5.03 2.76
C LEU A 197 13.32 -5.45 3.12
N TYR A 198 14.33 -4.64 2.80
CA TYR A 198 15.70 -4.94 3.24
C TYR A 198 15.88 -4.52 4.68
N ALA A 199 16.50 -5.41 5.48
CA ALA A 199 16.92 -5.10 6.83
C ALA A 199 17.98 -3.98 6.84
N PRO A 200 18.29 -3.37 8.00
CA PRO A 200 19.39 -2.42 8.14
C PRO A 200 20.67 -2.89 7.46
N ASN A 201 21.08 -2.13 6.45
CA ASN A 201 22.28 -2.38 5.63
C ASN A 201 22.81 -1.03 5.16
N ARG A 202 23.95 -0.61 5.69
CA ARG A 202 24.48 0.74 5.46
C ARG A 202 25.03 0.88 4.04
N GLY A 203 24.85 2.09 3.49
CA GLY A 203 25.39 2.51 2.20
C GLY A 203 26.42 3.62 2.36
N GLN A 204 26.38 4.61 1.46
CA GLN A 204 27.20 5.82 1.53
C GLN A 204 26.79 6.72 2.69
N HIS A 205 25.48 6.84 2.91
CA HIS A 205 24.89 7.56 4.04
C HIS A 205 24.11 6.58 4.91
N TYR A 206 24.27 6.70 6.22
CA TYR A 206 23.51 5.89 7.16
C TYR A 206 23.26 6.64 8.46
N GLU A 207 21.98 6.77 8.78
CA GLU A 207 21.45 7.28 10.03
C GLU A 207 20.32 6.35 10.47
N TYR A 208 20.05 6.30 11.76
CA TYR A 208 18.91 5.56 12.29
C TYR A 208 18.42 6.25 13.58
N TYR A 209 17.19 5.95 13.95
CA TYR A 209 16.59 6.40 15.19
C TYR A 209 15.50 5.43 15.59
N TYR A 210 15.34 5.16 16.88
CA TYR A 210 14.20 4.43 17.39
C TYR A 210 13.54 5.21 18.52
N GLN A 211 12.21 5.15 18.54
CA GLN A 211 11.40 5.62 19.63
C GLN A 211 10.91 4.40 20.41
N ASP A 212 11.28 4.32 21.69
CA ASP A 212 10.87 3.25 22.59
C ASP A 212 9.69 3.71 23.44
N GLY A 213 8.48 3.37 23.00
CA GLY A 213 7.24 3.68 23.67
C GLY A 213 6.18 2.62 23.40
N MET A 214 4.90 2.99 23.45
CA MET A 214 3.83 2.00 23.28
C MET A 214 3.72 1.53 21.83
N ALA A 215 3.76 0.21 21.64
CA ALA A 215 3.49 -0.43 20.35
C ALA A 215 2.08 -0.08 19.84
N PHE A 216 1.90 -0.14 18.52
CA PHE A 216 0.64 0.23 17.89
C PHE A 216 -0.47 -0.77 18.27
N ASP A 217 -1.46 -0.32 19.04
CA ASP A 217 -2.65 -1.10 19.43
C ASP A 217 -3.96 -0.43 18.97
N THR A 218 -3.97 0.90 18.83
CA THR A 218 -5.14 1.68 18.41
C THR A 218 -4.78 2.58 17.24
N ILE A 219 -5.71 2.73 16.29
CA ILE A 219 -5.55 3.59 15.11
C ILE A 219 -5.71 5.07 15.53
N PRO A 220 -4.67 5.92 15.39
CA PRO A 220 -4.77 7.36 15.64
C PRO A 220 -5.79 8.05 14.72
N GLY A 221 -6.39 9.14 15.20
CA GLY A 221 -7.48 9.83 14.50
C GLY A 221 -7.14 10.31 13.09
N GLN A 222 -5.91 10.78 12.88
CA GLN A 222 -5.39 11.21 11.57
C GLN A 222 -5.35 10.04 10.57
N ILE A 223 -4.87 8.88 11.02
CA ILE A 223 -4.81 7.66 10.20
C ILE A 223 -6.24 7.17 9.90
N GLN A 224 -7.12 7.17 10.91
CA GLN A 224 -8.51 6.77 10.76
C GLN A 224 -9.25 7.65 9.74
N ALA A 225 -9.06 8.98 9.79
CA ALA A 225 -9.66 9.91 8.85
C ALA A 225 -9.24 9.62 7.40
N THR A 226 -7.96 9.32 7.16
CA THR A 226 -7.48 8.92 5.82
C THR A 226 -8.07 7.59 5.36
N ILE A 227 -8.19 6.59 6.26
CA ILE A 227 -8.85 5.32 5.96
C ILE A 227 -10.30 5.55 5.54
N ASP A 228 -11.04 6.38 6.27
CA ASP A 228 -12.44 6.67 6.01
C ASP A 228 -12.63 7.39 4.68
N GLU A 229 -11.75 8.36 4.36
CA GLU A 229 -11.73 9.03 3.06
C GLU A 229 -11.48 8.05 1.91
N LEU A 230 -10.49 7.16 2.03
CA LEU A 230 -10.20 6.14 1.02
C LEU A 230 -11.38 5.18 0.83
N LYS A 231 -12.02 4.76 1.93
CA LYS A 231 -13.21 3.90 1.89
C LYS A 231 -14.40 4.61 1.25
N ALA A 232 -14.61 5.90 1.56
CA ALA A 232 -15.66 6.70 0.95
C ALA A 232 -15.43 6.85 -0.56
N LYS A 233 -14.20 7.17 -1.00
CA LYS A 233 -13.83 7.23 -2.43
C LYS A 233 -14.07 5.89 -3.13
N ARG A 234 -13.63 4.78 -2.53
CA ARG A 234 -13.86 3.42 -3.06
C ARG A 234 -15.35 3.12 -3.16
N LYS A 235 -16.14 3.46 -2.13
CA LYS A 235 -17.59 3.27 -2.10
C LYS A 235 -18.31 4.06 -3.18
N LEU A 236 -17.96 5.33 -3.40
CA LEU A 236 -18.53 6.16 -4.46
C LEU A 236 -18.24 5.57 -5.84
N ILE A 237 -17.00 5.12 -6.08
CA ILE A 237 -16.63 4.42 -7.31
C ILE A 237 -17.48 3.15 -7.48
N HIS A 238 -17.62 2.33 -6.43
CA HIS A 238 -18.41 1.11 -6.47
C HIS A 238 -19.90 1.40 -6.74
N GLN A 239 -20.47 2.42 -6.09
CA GLN A 239 -21.85 2.86 -6.29
C GLN A 239 -22.07 3.37 -7.72
N GLY A 240 -21.14 4.16 -8.27
CA GLY A 240 -21.21 4.64 -9.65
C GLY A 240 -21.22 3.49 -10.65
N ILE A 241 -20.39 2.45 -10.43
CA ILE A 241 -20.42 1.25 -11.27
C ILE A 241 -21.73 0.48 -11.09
N THR A 242 -22.19 0.26 -9.85
CA THR A 242 -23.45 -0.46 -9.59
C THR A 242 -24.67 0.24 -10.19
N ALA A 243 -24.79 1.56 -10.03
CA ALA A 243 -25.89 2.34 -10.59
C ALA A 243 -25.90 2.30 -12.12
N ARG A 244 -24.72 2.34 -12.75
CA ARG A 244 -24.59 2.19 -14.20
C ARG A 244 -25.03 0.80 -14.68
N LEU A 245 -24.64 -0.26 -13.96
CA LEU A 245 -25.08 -1.63 -14.25
C LEU A 245 -26.60 -1.79 -14.11
N GLN A 246 -27.22 -1.13 -13.14
CA GLN A 246 -28.69 -1.15 -12.94
C GLN A 246 -29.46 -0.34 -14.00
N ALA A 247 -28.85 0.72 -14.54
CA ALA A 247 -29.46 1.58 -15.56
C ALA A 247 -29.36 1.00 -16.99
N MET A 248 -28.61 -0.09 -17.19
CA MET A 248 -28.57 -0.78 -18.48
C MET A 248 -29.93 -1.42 -18.76
N PRO A 249 -30.57 -1.16 -19.92
CA PRO A 249 -31.92 -1.63 -20.20
C PRO A 249 -31.97 -3.16 -20.17
N ALA A 250 -32.81 -3.70 -19.29
CA ALA A 250 -33.20 -5.09 -19.35
C ALA A 250 -33.91 -5.34 -20.69
N ILE A 251 -33.37 -6.23 -21.52
CA ILE A 251 -34.05 -6.66 -22.75
C ILE A 251 -35.17 -7.64 -22.34
N GLY A 252 -36.32 -7.11 -21.93
CA GLY A 252 -37.52 -7.90 -21.60
C GLY A 252 -37.34 -8.84 -20.39
N ASN A 253 -38.41 -9.53 -20.00
CA ASN A 253 -38.46 -10.49 -18.88
C ASN A 253 -37.67 -11.80 -19.18
N GLY A 254 -36.43 -11.72 -19.66
CA GLY A 254 -35.57 -12.88 -19.89
C GLY A 254 -34.17 -12.51 -20.38
N PHE A 255 -33.19 -13.35 -20.02
CA PHE A 255 -31.76 -13.32 -20.39
C PHE A 255 -31.18 -11.95 -20.78
N GLY A 256 -30.61 -11.24 -19.81
CA GLY A 256 -29.96 -9.94 -19.98
C GLY A 256 -28.43 -9.99 -19.87
N ILE A 257 -27.79 -8.81 -19.89
CA ILE A 257 -26.32 -8.68 -19.73
C ILE A 257 -25.85 -9.25 -18.40
N ALA A 258 -26.65 -9.16 -17.34
CA ALA A 258 -26.34 -9.77 -16.05
C ALA A 258 -26.28 -11.31 -16.15
N ASP A 259 -27.21 -11.94 -16.87
CA ASP A 259 -27.22 -13.40 -17.08
C ASP A 259 -26.03 -13.84 -17.96
N ALA A 260 -25.71 -13.04 -18.98
CA ALA A 260 -24.50 -13.20 -19.78
C ALA A 260 -23.23 -13.12 -18.90
N ASN A 261 -23.09 -12.09 -18.08
CA ASN A 261 -21.95 -11.92 -17.18
C ASN A 261 -21.85 -13.02 -16.12
N ASN A 262 -22.99 -13.54 -15.62
CA ASN A 262 -22.99 -14.68 -14.70
C ASN A 262 -22.53 -15.99 -15.37
N SER A 263 -22.67 -16.08 -16.69
CA SER A 263 -22.32 -17.27 -17.49
C SER A 263 -20.92 -17.18 -18.12
N LEU A 264 -20.28 -16.02 -18.05
CA LEU A 264 -18.97 -15.74 -18.64
C LEU A 264 -17.96 -15.47 -17.53
N ASP A 265 -16.71 -15.90 -17.74
CA ASP A 265 -15.60 -15.59 -16.83
C ASP A 265 -14.62 -14.63 -17.50
N THR A 266 -14.45 -13.45 -16.92
CA THR A 266 -13.57 -12.40 -17.42
C THR A 266 -12.12 -12.85 -17.57
N GLN A 267 -11.58 -13.63 -16.64
CA GLN A 267 -10.20 -14.11 -16.75
C GLN A 267 -10.04 -15.16 -17.86
N VAL A 268 -11.07 -15.98 -18.09
CA VAL A 268 -11.11 -16.93 -19.22
C VAL A 268 -11.16 -16.17 -20.54
N LEU A 269 -12.05 -15.19 -20.67
CA LEU A 269 -12.18 -14.36 -21.87
C LEU A 269 -10.90 -13.56 -22.17
N LEU A 270 -10.28 -12.96 -21.16
CA LEU A 270 -9.00 -12.28 -21.32
C LEU A 270 -7.95 -13.22 -21.92
N LYS A 271 -7.84 -14.45 -21.40
CA LYS A 271 -6.89 -15.44 -21.95
C LYS A 271 -7.26 -15.84 -23.38
N LEU A 272 -8.55 -16.04 -23.66
CA LEU A 272 -9.06 -16.41 -24.99
C LEU A 272 -8.72 -15.33 -26.03
N TYR A 273 -8.91 -14.06 -25.67
CA TYR A 273 -8.64 -12.91 -26.56
C TYR A 273 -7.18 -12.48 -26.57
N GLY A 274 -6.26 -13.31 -26.07
CA GLY A 274 -4.82 -13.09 -26.21
C GLY A 274 -4.22 -12.14 -25.17
N TYR A 275 -4.94 -11.75 -24.12
CA TYR A 275 -4.33 -11.05 -23.00
C TYR A 275 -3.36 -11.98 -22.27
N GLN A 276 -2.17 -11.48 -21.99
CA GLN A 276 -1.15 -12.23 -21.29
C GLN A 276 -1.12 -11.86 -19.82
N ARG A 277 -1.35 -12.84 -18.95
CA ARG A 277 -1.26 -12.63 -17.50
C ARG A 277 0.19 -12.40 -17.07
N LYS A 278 0.44 -11.26 -16.41
CA LYS A 278 1.74 -10.86 -15.85
C LYS A 278 1.53 -10.44 -14.40
N GLY A 279 1.63 -11.40 -13.49
CA GLY A 279 1.34 -11.20 -12.07
C GLY A 279 -0.15 -10.96 -11.81
N ARG A 280 -0.47 -9.81 -11.19
CA ARG A 280 -1.86 -9.38 -10.92
C ARG A 280 -2.52 -8.63 -12.08
N LYS A 281 -1.72 -8.25 -13.08
CA LYS A 281 -2.17 -7.49 -14.25
C LYS A 281 -2.15 -8.35 -15.50
N TRP A 282 -2.82 -7.85 -16.54
CA TRP A 282 -2.89 -8.43 -17.86
C TRP A 282 -2.28 -7.44 -18.88
N LEU A 283 -1.47 -7.97 -19.77
CA LEU A 283 -0.98 -7.27 -20.94
C LEU A 283 -2.01 -7.44 -22.06
N SER A 284 -2.52 -6.32 -22.57
CA SER A 284 -3.47 -6.33 -23.68
C SER A 284 -2.78 -6.75 -24.98
N PRO A 285 -3.42 -7.55 -25.83
CA PRO A 285 -2.96 -7.80 -27.19
C PRO A 285 -2.90 -6.51 -28.03
N ASN A 286 -3.68 -5.48 -27.66
CA ASN A 286 -3.72 -4.18 -28.32
C ASN A 286 -2.65 -3.21 -27.77
N SER A 287 -1.86 -3.64 -26.77
CA SER A 287 -0.85 -2.79 -26.14
C SER A 287 0.39 -2.62 -27.02
N LYS A 288 0.82 -1.38 -27.23
CA LYS A 288 2.08 -1.04 -27.93
C LYS A 288 3.29 -0.95 -26.99
N SER A 289 3.08 -0.73 -25.69
CA SER A 289 4.15 -0.49 -24.71
C SER A 289 4.73 -1.77 -24.10
N GLY A 290 4.08 -2.92 -24.31
CA GLY A 290 4.47 -4.19 -23.70
C GLY A 290 4.29 -4.25 -22.17
N THR A 291 3.77 -3.18 -21.55
CA THR A 291 3.67 -3.05 -20.09
C THR A 291 2.28 -3.47 -19.61
N PRO A 292 2.14 -4.45 -18.70
CA PRO A 292 0.84 -4.91 -18.20
C PRO A 292 0.04 -3.81 -17.49
N GLY A 293 -1.20 -3.60 -17.94
CA GLY A 293 -2.02 -2.43 -17.59
C GLY A 293 -3.46 -2.74 -17.22
N LEU A 294 -3.96 -3.95 -17.50
CA LEU A 294 -5.34 -4.34 -17.19
C LEU A 294 -5.41 -5.11 -15.87
N ILE A 295 -6.37 -4.78 -15.01
CA ILE A 295 -6.67 -5.47 -13.76
C ILE A 295 -8.06 -6.09 -13.89
N ALA A 296 -8.16 -7.41 -13.70
CA ALA A 296 -9.43 -8.11 -13.58
C ALA A 296 -9.76 -8.29 -12.09
N PHE A 297 -10.97 -7.91 -11.70
CA PHE A 297 -11.49 -8.03 -10.35
C PHE A 297 -12.22 -9.37 -10.16
N ASN A 298 -12.43 -9.76 -8.91
CA ASN A 298 -13.06 -11.06 -8.58
C ASN A 298 -14.57 -11.11 -8.87
N ASP A 299 -15.19 -9.96 -9.13
CA ASP A 299 -16.61 -9.83 -9.44
C ASP A 299 -16.90 -9.78 -10.94
N GLY A 300 -15.92 -10.16 -11.78
CA GLY A 300 -16.04 -10.18 -13.23
C GLY A 300 -15.77 -8.83 -13.90
N ARG A 301 -15.57 -7.74 -13.16
CA ARG A 301 -15.23 -6.45 -13.77
C ARG A 301 -13.74 -6.36 -14.10
N TRP A 302 -13.37 -5.44 -14.97
CA TRP A 302 -11.98 -5.12 -15.27
C TRP A 302 -11.77 -3.63 -15.54
N PHE A 303 -10.51 -3.20 -15.39
CA PHE A 303 -10.04 -1.86 -15.72
C PHE A 303 -8.72 -1.95 -16.48
N SER A 304 -8.56 -1.20 -17.57
CA SER A 304 -7.38 -1.17 -18.42
C SER A 304 -6.80 0.23 -18.59
N HIS A 305 -5.50 0.37 -18.33
CA HIS A 305 -4.72 1.56 -18.68
C HIS A 305 -4.16 1.55 -20.13
N HIS A 306 -4.44 0.51 -20.92
CA HIS A 306 -3.90 0.43 -22.28
C HIS A 306 -4.69 1.35 -23.21
N SER A 307 -4.01 2.33 -23.82
CA SER A 307 -4.65 3.20 -24.83
C SER A 307 -5.16 2.43 -26.04
N GLY A 308 -4.57 1.27 -26.34
CA GLY A 308 -5.04 0.37 -27.40
C GLY A 308 -6.35 -0.38 -27.08
N ASP A 309 -6.80 -0.36 -25.83
CA ASP A 309 -8.11 -0.92 -25.46
C ASP A 309 -9.24 0.12 -25.60
N ALA A 310 -8.95 1.30 -26.16
CA ALA A 310 -9.96 2.32 -26.41
C ALA A 310 -11.11 1.76 -27.27
N GLY A 311 -12.34 1.91 -26.78
CA GLY A 311 -13.53 1.36 -27.42
C GLY A 311 -13.97 -0.01 -26.90
N ILE A 312 -13.18 -0.67 -26.03
CA ILE A 312 -13.62 -1.85 -25.29
C ILE A 312 -14.32 -1.37 -24.02
N GLY A 313 -15.59 -1.75 -23.85
CA GLY A 313 -16.39 -1.34 -22.69
C GLY A 313 -16.58 0.17 -22.60
N LEU A 314 -16.22 0.74 -21.45
CA LEU A 314 -16.57 2.10 -21.05
C LEU A 314 -15.33 2.95 -20.78
N SER A 315 -15.27 4.11 -21.44
CA SER A 315 -14.23 5.10 -21.18
C SER A 315 -14.47 5.80 -19.85
N VAL A 316 -13.42 5.85 -19.03
CA VAL A 316 -13.37 6.49 -17.72
C VAL A 316 -12.07 7.26 -17.58
N ASP A 317 -11.97 8.10 -16.54
CA ASP A 317 -10.72 8.82 -16.30
C ASP A 317 -9.56 7.83 -16.08
N GLY A 318 -8.46 8.04 -16.82
CA GLY A 318 -7.27 7.20 -16.78
C GLY A 318 -7.34 5.85 -17.51
N GLY A 319 -8.43 5.51 -18.23
CA GLY A 319 -8.48 4.26 -18.99
C GLY A 319 -9.86 3.81 -19.49
N GLN A 320 -10.00 2.49 -19.60
CA GLN A 320 -11.23 1.80 -20.00
C GLN A 320 -11.64 0.81 -18.91
N CYS A 321 -12.94 0.63 -18.68
CA CYS A 321 -13.45 -0.40 -17.78
C CYS A 321 -14.61 -1.15 -18.39
N GLY A 322 -14.87 -2.36 -17.91
CA GLY A 322 -15.99 -3.16 -18.39
C GLY A 322 -16.13 -4.46 -17.64
N ASP A 323 -16.88 -5.38 -18.22
CA ASP A 323 -17.12 -6.72 -17.70
C ASP A 323 -16.89 -7.81 -18.77
N ALA A 324 -17.30 -9.05 -18.47
CA ALA A 324 -17.13 -10.18 -19.37
C ALA A 324 -17.91 -9.97 -20.69
N PHE A 325 -19.12 -9.41 -20.60
CA PHE A 325 -19.95 -9.13 -21.76
C PHE A 325 -19.33 -8.07 -22.67
N ASP A 326 -18.73 -7.00 -22.12
CA ASP A 326 -18.04 -5.99 -22.92
C ASP A 326 -16.87 -6.57 -23.74
N LEU A 327 -16.10 -7.49 -23.13
CA LEU A 327 -15.02 -8.20 -23.84
C LEU A 327 -15.58 -9.08 -24.96
N TYR A 328 -16.62 -9.87 -24.66
CA TYR A 328 -17.27 -10.72 -25.65
C TYR A 328 -17.86 -9.89 -26.81
N ALA A 329 -18.54 -8.80 -26.51
CA ALA A 329 -19.14 -7.96 -27.53
C ALA A 329 -18.10 -7.34 -28.46
N TYR A 330 -17.00 -6.84 -27.90
CA TYR A 330 -15.91 -6.27 -28.69
C TYR A 330 -15.24 -7.30 -29.61
N TYR A 331 -14.80 -8.43 -29.05
CA TYR A 331 -13.96 -9.39 -29.80
C TYR A 331 -14.76 -10.30 -30.74
N GLU A 332 -16.01 -10.62 -30.43
CA GLU A 332 -16.80 -11.58 -31.22
C GLU A 332 -17.79 -10.89 -32.17
N HIS A 333 -18.20 -9.65 -31.87
CA HIS A 333 -19.28 -8.96 -32.58
C HIS A 333 -19.00 -7.49 -32.89
N ASP A 334 -17.74 -7.07 -32.91
CA ASP A 334 -17.32 -5.71 -33.30
C ASP A 334 -17.98 -4.61 -32.43
N GLY A 335 -18.20 -4.92 -31.16
CA GLY A 335 -18.85 -4.03 -30.19
C GLY A 335 -20.38 -3.95 -30.31
N ASP A 336 -21.02 -4.70 -31.20
CA ASP A 336 -22.49 -4.71 -31.31
C ASP A 336 -23.11 -5.48 -30.13
N SER A 337 -23.47 -4.73 -29.09
CA SER A 337 -24.08 -5.28 -27.88
C SER A 337 -25.41 -6.00 -28.14
N ARG A 338 -26.22 -5.56 -29.13
CA ARG A 338 -27.51 -6.23 -29.41
C ARG A 338 -27.27 -7.58 -30.04
N LYS A 339 -26.38 -7.65 -31.03
CA LYS A 339 -26.01 -8.90 -31.70
C LYS A 339 -25.38 -9.88 -30.71
N SER A 340 -24.49 -9.37 -29.86
CA SER A 340 -23.82 -10.15 -28.82
C SER A 340 -24.79 -10.80 -27.85
N LEU A 341 -25.72 -10.00 -27.31
CA LEU A 341 -26.71 -10.51 -26.35
C LEU A 341 -27.69 -11.48 -27.03
N ALA A 342 -28.07 -11.23 -28.28
CA ALA A 342 -28.91 -12.16 -29.04
C ALA A 342 -28.23 -13.53 -29.27
N MET A 343 -26.92 -13.53 -29.54
CA MET A 343 -26.14 -14.77 -29.67
C MET A 343 -26.03 -15.51 -28.34
N LEU A 344 -25.64 -14.82 -27.27
CA LEU A 344 -25.54 -15.44 -25.94
C LEU A 344 -26.89 -15.94 -25.43
N CYS A 345 -27.98 -15.23 -25.71
CA CYS A 345 -29.34 -15.69 -25.37
C CYS A 345 -29.69 -16.99 -26.10
N ARG A 346 -29.29 -17.13 -27.37
CA ARG A 346 -29.48 -18.36 -28.13
C ARG A 346 -28.67 -19.52 -27.56
N ASP A 347 -27.41 -19.27 -27.20
CA ASP A 347 -26.49 -20.33 -26.79
C ASP A 347 -26.71 -20.77 -25.33
N LEU A 348 -27.08 -19.82 -24.45
CA LEU A 348 -27.17 -20.02 -23.01
C LEU A 348 -28.61 -20.14 -22.50
N ASP A 349 -29.62 -19.68 -23.26
CA ASP A 349 -31.04 -19.76 -22.90
C ASP A 349 -31.94 -20.13 -24.10
N SER A 350 -31.53 -21.13 -24.88
CA SER A 350 -32.23 -21.57 -26.09
C SER A 350 -33.72 -21.94 -25.85
N GLU A 351 -34.03 -22.60 -24.73
CA GLU A 351 -35.40 -22.99 -24.38
C GLU A 351 -36.24 -21.81 -23.86
N GLY A 352 -35.65 -20.90 -23.05
CA GLY A 352 -36.31 -19.66 -22.65
C GLY A 352 -36.59 -18.75 -23.85
N GLN A 353 -35.68 -18.71 -24.82
CA GLN A 353 -35.85 -17.96 -26.06
C GLN A 353 -37.02 -18.49 -26.90
N LYS A 354 -37.16 -19.81 -27.07
CA LYS A 354 -38.30 -20.43 -27.77
C LYS A 354 -39.63 -20.08 -27.10
N ARG A 355 -39.69 -20.13 -25.76
CA ARG A 355 -40.88 -19.76 -24.98
C ARG A 355 -41.26 -18.30 -25.18
N ARG A 356 -40.28 -17.39 -25.12
CA ARG A 356 -40.51 -15.94 -25.35
C ARG A 356 -40.98 -15.65 -26.77
N GLN A 357 -40.41 -16.31 -27.78
CA GLN A 357 -40.87 -16.19 -29.17
C GLN A 357 -42.30 -16.70 -29.36
N PHE A 358 -42.64 -17.82 -28.71
CA PHE A 358 -44.00 -18.37 -28.73
C PHE A 358 -45.01 -17.43 -28.07
N GLU A 359 -44.69 -16.88 -26.89
CA GLU A 359 -45.55 -15.90 -26.19
C GLU A 359 -45.72 -14.59 -26.99
N PHE A 360 -44.64 -14.09 -27.60
CA PHE A 360 -44.71 -12.91 -28.46
C PHE A 360 -45.64 -13.14 -29.67
N MET A 361 -45.52 -14.30 -30.34
CA MET A 361 -46.39 -14.68 -31.45
C MET A 361 -47.85 -14.85 -31.02
N LYS A 362 -48.09 -15.38 -29.81
CA LYS A 362 -49.44 -15.51 -29.23
C LYS A 362 -50.04 -14.14 -28.96
N ASN A 363 -49.30 -13.23 -28.33
CA ASN A 363 -49.78 -11.88 -28.01
C ASN A 363 -50.00 -11.04 -29.27
N LYS A 364 -49.16 -11.19 -30.30
CA LYS A 364 -49.33 -10.49 -31.58
C LYS A 364 -50.58 -10.92 -32.35
N LYS A 365 -51.04 -12.17 -32.16
CA LYS A 365 -52.30 -12.70 -32.73
C LYS A 365 -53.57 -12.29 -31.97
N VAL A 366 -53.44 -11.79 -30.74
CA VAL A 366 -54.57 -11.34 -29.90
C VAL A 366 -54.86 -9.85 -30.13
N VAL A 367 -53.88 -9.10 -30.65
CA VAL A 367 -53.94 -7.65 -30.87
C VAL A 367 -54.17 -7.28 -32.36
N ALA A 368 -54.06 -8.26 -33.27
CA ALA A 368 -54.44 -8.16 -34.67
C ALA A 368 -55.81 -8.81 -34.88
#